data_AF-A0A3D9KFT3-F1
#
_entry.id   AF-A0A3D9KFT3-F1
#
_cell.length_a   1.000
_cell.length_b   1.000
_cell.length_c   1.000
_cell.angle_alpha   90.00
_cell.angle_beta   90.00
_cell.angle_gamma   90.00
#
_symmetry.space_group_name_H-M   'P 1'
#
loop_
_entity.id
_entity.type
_entity.pdbx_description
1 polymer ?
#
loop_
_entity_poly.entity_id
_entity_poly.type
_entity_poly.pdbx_seq_one_letter_code
_entity_poly.pdbx_strand_id
1 'polypeptide(L)'
;MTSKKMKITIGAAAFAVLAAVGLYFLGNYLTDEQRLLERFESSIDNGQPDKLLSLFAASDEGAAVERATAEAIVSYLGADGPAKHAVLSRLKSEIARLSDGSAEASTNDGESAFVYAHKKEKKRWFVFDDYELKLRSYKVPVTTNFGGARIMLNGEEAGIAGVGGSTLQMGPLLPGKYKVKAVYAGKYTTLENEVELALFPLGSTAHPLEVPLKGEYVDVFSNNGFARIFINGEDIGLSVEEGQRIGPIATDGSNTIHVEADYPWGTVKSEERPIDGTRAEFKLSALTDETKEQIVDAAHAFAASWYEAFRERDAERLRNVHSDRKADLASHFADMVAGDEHYIGKLKRAVFDRDSLRLDQLDASDYSATVLGRLDYEEAYYYGAFDFRPDPVAGSQTISYRLRYDNGKWIVYEWSDAGSAVLSSNVKSYEG
;
A
#
# COMPACT_ATOMS: atom_id res chain seq x y z
N MET A 1 27.63 96.92 27.36
CA MET A 1 27.02 96.80 26.02
C MET A 1 27.65 95.61 25.31
N THR A 2 26.92 94.50 25.13
CA THR A 2 27.42 93.34 24.38
C THR A 2 27.46 93.66 22.89
N SER A 3 28.66 93.57 22.30
CA SER A 3 28.94 93.80 20.87
C SER A 3 27.96 93.01 19.98
N LYS A 4 27.50 93.61 18.88
CA LYS A 4 26.58 93.00 17.89
C LYS A 4 27.04 91.60 17.45
N LYS A 5 28.36 91.38 17.36
CA LYS A 5 28.96 90.08 17.03
C LYS A 5 28.73 89.02 18.12
N MET A 6 28.74 89.41 19.40
CA MET A 6 28.54 88.51 20.55
C MET A 6 27.09 88.05 20.69
N LYS A 7 26.11 88.88 20.32
CA LYS A 7 24.69 88.50 20.30
C LYS A 7 24.38 87.49 19.18
N ILE A 8 25.05 87.61 18.04
CA ILE A 8 24.90 86.68 16.90
C ILE A 8 25.54 85.33 17.25
N THR A 9 26.72 85.28 17.87
CA THR A 9 27.32 84.02 18.30
C THR A 9 26.53 83.33 19.41
N ILE A 10 26.01 84.07 20.39
CA ILE A 10 25.15 83.48 21.44
C ILE A 10 23.83 82.97 20.86
N GLY A 11 23.21 83.73 19.94
CA GLY A 11 21.99 83.30 19.24
C GLY A 11 22.21 82.07 18.36
N ALA A 12 23.33 82.01 17.63
CA ALA A 12 23.70 80.86 16.81
C ALA A 12 24.00 79.61 17.66
N ALA A 13 24.68 79.78 18.80
CA ALA A 13 24.94 78.70 19.75
C ALA A 13 23.64 78.17 20.38
N ALA A 14 22.73 79.07 20.79
CA ALA A 14 21.42 78.69 21.35
C ALA A 14 20.55 77.97 20.31
N PHE A 15 20.55 78.44 19.06
CA PHE A 15 19.85 77.76 17.96
C PHE A 15 20.46 76.39 17.66
N ALA A 16 21.78 76.25 17.64
CA ALA A 16 22.45 74.97 17.45
C ALA A 16 22.11 73.97 18.57
N VAL A 17 22.03 74.43 19.83
CA VAL A 17 21.61 73.59 20.97
C VAL A 17 20.14 73.19 20.83
N LEU A 18 19.23 74.11 20.49
CA LEU A 18 17.82 73.78 20.28
C LEU A 18 17.62 72.83 19.09
N ALA A 19 18.37 73.02 18.01
CA ALA A 19 18.37 72.12 16.86
C ALA A 19 18.95 70.75 17.22
N ALA A 20 20.01 70.69 18.03
CA ALA A 20 20.58 69.44 18.53
C ALA A 20 19.62 68.70 19.47
N VAL A 21 18.92 69.42 20.36
CA VAL A 21 17.87 68.86 21.23
C VAL A 21 16.68 68.39 20.39
N GLY A 22 16.24 69.17 19.40
CA GLY A 22 15.18 68.78 18.47
C GLY A 22 15.54 67.55 17.65
N LEU A 23 16.76 67.50 17.09
CA LEU A 23 17.30 66.34 16.38
C LEU A 23 17.53 65.15 17.32
N TYR A 24 17.85 65.38 18.59
CA TYR A 24 17.96 64.34 19.59
C TYR A 24 16.60 63.71 19.90
N PHE A 25 15.57 64.53 20.15
CA PHE A 25 14.21 64.03 20.37
C PHE A 25 13.61 63.39 19.13
N LEU A 26 13.83 63.97 17.95
CA LEU A 26 13.41 63.39 16.67
C LEU A 26 14.16 62.08 16.39
N GLY A 27 15.44 62.04 16.75
CA GLY A 27 16.30 60.87 16.64
C GLY A 27 15.83 59.73 17.53
N ASN A 28 15.62 60.03 18.82
CA ASN A 28 15.08 59.12 19.82
C ASN A 28 13.70 58.60 19.41
N TYR A 29 12.85 59.47 18.85
CA TYR A 29 11.55 59.09 18.31
C TYR A 29 11.65 58.22 17.06
N LEU A 30 12.69 58.35 16.23
CA LEU A 30 12.88 57.53 15.02
C LEU A 30 13.52 56.15 15.29
N THR A 31 14.20 56.01 16.42
CA THR A 31 14.88 54.78 16.86
C THR A 31 14.18 54.07 18.01
N ASP A 32 12.95 54.50 18.36
CA ASP A 32 12.23 54.00 19.52
C ASP A 32 11.95 52.49 19.42
N GLU A 33 12.29 51.78 20.48
CA GLU A 33 12.01 50.37 20.75
C GLU A 33 10.55 50.01 20.47
N GLN A 34 9.65 50.95 20.80
CA GLN A 34 8.22 50.83 20.58
C GLN A 34 7.87 50.77 19.09
N ARG A 35 8.61 51.49 18.23
CA ARG A 35 8.35 51.52 16.78
C ARG A 35 8.74 50.24 16.06
N LEU A 36 9.77 49.54 16.53
CA LEU A 36 10.11 48.23 15.97
C LEU A 36 8.94 47.25 16.18
N LEU A 37 8.38 47.25 17.39
CA LEU A 37 7.22 46.43 17.75
C LEU A 37 5.95 46.86 17.00
N GLU A 38 5.66 48.16 16.91
CA GLU A 38 4.54 48.69 16.13
C GLU A 38 4.63 48.30 14.66
N ARG A 39 5.83 48.36 14.06
CA ARG A 39 6.03 47.95 12.66
C ARG A 39 5.87 46.44 12.49
N PHE A 40 6.35 45.64 13.44
CA PHE A 40 6.16 44.19 13.44
C PHE A 40 4.66 43.85 13.52
N GLU A 41 3.95 44.40 14.51
CA GLU A 41 2.51 44.21 14.69
C GLU A 41 1.71 44.69 13.47
N SER A 42 1.99 45.91 12.98
CA SER A 42 1.32 46.47 11.81
C SER A 42 1.56 45.66 10.54
N SER A 43 2.76 45.08 10.37
CA SER A 43 3.04 44.23 9.21
C SER A 43 2.26 42.93 9.24
N ILE A 44 2.00 42.38 10.44
CA ILE A 44 1.16 41.20 10.63
C ILE A 44 -0.31 41.56 10.40
N ASP A 45 -0.83 42.59 11.07
CA ASP A 45 -2.24 42.97 11.03
C ASP A 45 -2.71 43.39 9.63
N ASN A 46 -1.83 44.00 8.85
CA ASN A 46 -2.13 44.42 7.49
C ASN A 46 -1.75 43.39 6.42
N GLY A 47 -1.27 42.19 6.80
CA GLY A 47 -0.92 41.14 5.85
C GLY A 47 0.26 41.50 4.93
N GLN A 48 1.30 42.16 5.45
CA GLN A 48 2.40 42.76 4.69
C GLN A 48 3.75 42.04 4.89
N PRO A 49 3.95 40.88 4.24
CA PRO A 49 5.16 40.07 4.41
C PRO A 49 6.44 40.79 3.97
N ASP A 50 6.39 41.62 2.94
CA ASP A 50 7.55 42.41 2.49
C ASP A 50 8.04 43.41 3.53
N LYS A 51 7.10 44.04 4.24
CA LYS A 51 7.43 44.96 5.32
C LYS A 51 7.99 44.20 6.51
N LEU A 52 7.41 43.05 6.85
CA LEU A 52 7.91 42.19 7.91
C LEU A 52 9.33 41.69 7.61
N LEU A 53 9.57 41.22 6.38
CA LEU A 53 10.87 40.74 5.91
C LEU A 53 11.96 41.80 6.11
N SER A 54 11.65 43.07 5.84
CA SER A 54 12.60 44.19 6.01
C SER A 54 13.01 44.46 7.47
N LEU A 55 12.29 43.89 8.45
CA LEU A 55 12.62 44.01 9.88
C LEU A 55 13.60 42.92 10.35
N PHE A 56 13.74 41.83 9.57
CA PHE A 56 14.61 40.73 9.92
C PHE A 56 16.04 40.95 9.43
N ALA A 57 17.00 40.69 10.31
CA ALA A 57 18.38 40.44 9.94
C ALA A 57 18.56 38.96 9.54
N ALA A 58 19.80 38.57 9.20
CA ALA A 58 20.13 37.16 9.06
C ALA A 58 19.80 36.40 10.36
N SER A 59 19.47 35.12 10.23
CA SER A 59 19.13 34.26 11.36
C SER A 59 20.29 34.12 12.35
N ASP A 60 20.02 33.47 13.48
CA ASP A 60 21.05 33.10 14.46
C ASP A 60 22.23 32.31 13.87
N GLU A 61 21.98 31.42 12.91
CA GLU A 61 23.00 30.67 12.15
C GLU A 61 23.49 31.38 10.86
N GLY A 62 23.08 32.63 10.64
CA GLY A 62 23.55 33.46 9.52
C GLY A 62 22.85 33.22 8.19
N ALA A 63 21.78 32.43 8.15
CA ALA A 63 20.97 32.23 6.96
C ALA A 63 20.15 33.49 6.63
N ALA A 64 20.02 33.80 5.34
CA ALA A 64 19.13 34.87 4.89
C ALA A 64 17.67 34.47 5.13
N VAL A 65 16.87 35.39 5.67
CA VAL A 65 15.43 35.17 5.81
C VAL A 65 14.79 35.37 4.45
N GLU A 66 14.03 34.37 4.00
CA GLU A 66 13.33 34.43 2.73
C GLU A 66 11.91 35.00 2.89
N ARG A 67 11.34 35.48 1.77
CA ARG A 67 9.97 35.98 1.73
C ARG A 67 8.95 34.95 2.22
N ALA A 68 9.14 33.67 1.88
CA ALA A 68 8.26 32.58 2.29
C ALA A 68 8.16 32.45 3.83
N THR A 69 9.28 32.64 4.54
CA THR A 69 9.29 32.67 6.01
C THR A 69 8.49 33.86 6.55
N ALA A 70 8.67 35.06 5.99
CA ALA A 70 7.91 36.23 6.40
C ALA A 70 6.40 36.05 6.14
N GLU A 71 6.02 35.49 4.98
CA GLU A 71 4.63 35.14 4.66
C GLU A 71 4.03 34.14 5.65
N ALA A 72 4.80 33.11 6.01
CA ALA A 72 4.35 32.11 6.98
C ALA A 72 4.14 32.72 8.38
N ILE A 73 5.02 33.63 8.83
CA ILE A 73 4.88 34.35 10.11
C ILE A 73 3.65 35.27 10.10
N VAL A 74 3.46 36.06 9.04
CA VAL A 74 2.27 36.92 8.89
C VAL A 74 1.00 36.08 8.94
N SER A 75 0.97 34.95 8.23
CA SER A 75 -0.19 34.05 8.22
C SER A 75 -0.45 33.44 9.60
N TYR A 76 0.57 32.96 10.30
CA TYR A 76 0.44 32.33 11.61
C TYR A 76 -0.03 33.33 12.68
N LEU A 77 0.69 34.45 12.84
CA LEU A 77 0.37 35.44 13.88
C LEU A 77 -0.87 36.27 13.54
N GLY A 78 -1.21 36.43 12.26
CA GLY A 78 -2.45 37.10 11.84
C GLY A 78 -3.69 36.26 12.16
N ALA A 79 -3.57 34.93 12.13
CA ALA A 79 -4.66 34.02 12.48
C ALA A 79 -4.75 33.72 13.99
N ASP A 80 -3.63 33.76 14.72
CA ASP A 80 -3.55 33.40 16.13
C ASP A 80 -3.23 34.63 17.01
N GLY A 81 -4.29 35.32 17.47
CA GLY A 81 -4.20 36.48 18.34
C GLY A 81 -3.44 36.23 19.66
N PRO A 82 -3.72 35.14 20.40
CA PRO A 82 -2.94 34.75 21.57
C PRO A 82 -1.45 34.56 21.28
N ALA A 83 -1.08 33.85 20.19
CA ALA A 83 0.33 33.68 19.81
C ALA A 83 0.99 35.01 19.46
N LYS A 84 0.30 35.88 18.70
CA LYS A 84 0.78 37.24 18.41
C LYS A 84 1.05 38.04 19.67
N HIS A 85 0.10 38.03 20.62
CA HIS A 85 0.25 38.73 21.89
C HIS A 85 1.42 38.17 22.72
N ALA A 86 1.61 36.86 22.74
CA ALA A 86 2.73 36.22 23.42
C ALA A 86 4.07 36.63 22.80
N VAL A 87 4.20 36.61 21.48
CA VAL A 87 5.41 37.04 20.75
C VAL A 87 5.70 38.52 21.03
N LEU A 88 4.71 39.41 20.88
CA LEU A 88 4.88 40.84 21.14
C LEU A 88 5.30 41.13 22.59
N SER A 89 4.68 40.45 23.56
CA SER A 89 5.00 40.61 24.97
C SER A 89 6.43 40.17 25.28
N ARG A 90 6.89 39.06 24.68
CA ARG A 90 8.28 38.58 24.80
C ARG A 90 9.26 39.55 24.17
N LEU A 91 9.03 39.98 22.92
CA LEU A 91 9.88 40.96 22.25
C LEU A 91 9.98 42.27 23.04
N LYS A 92 8.86 42.76 23.60
CA LYS A 92 8.86 43.94 24.48
C LYS A 92 9.73 43.75 25.72
N SER A 93 9.65 42.59 26.35
CA SER A 93 10.49 42.27 27.51
C SER A 93 11.97 42.14 27.14
N GLU A 94 12.28 41.50 26.02
CA GLU A 94 13.66 41.35 25.52
C GLU A 94 14.30 42.71 25.22
N ILE A 95 13.57 43.58 24.54
CA ILE A 95 14.04 44.93 24.21
C ILE A 95 14.29 45.75 25.50
N ALA A 96 13.39 45.68 26.48
CA ALA A 96 13.58 46.37 27.76
C ALA A 96 14.81 45.86 28.55
N ARG A 97 15.12 44.56 28.46
CA ARG A 97 16.35 43.99 29.08
C ARG A 97 17.61 44.43 28.36
N LEU A 98 17.58 44.51 27.03
CA LEU A 98 18.71 44.97 26.20
C LEU A 98 19.01 46.46 26.37
N SER A 99 18.00 47.26 26.73
CA SER A 99 18.14 48.71 26.92
C SER A 99 18.70 49.07 28.30
N ASP A 100 18.33 48.33 29.34
CA ASP A 100 18.86 48.46 30.71
C ASP A 100 20.29 47.89 30.88
N GLY A 101 20.84 47.25 29.84
CA GLY A 101 22.19 46.67 29.87
C GLY A 101 22.31 45.44 30.78
N SER A 102 21.18 44.88 31.22
CA SER A 102 21.10 43.74 32.14
C SER A 102 21.16 42.38 31.44
N ALA A 103 21.25 42.37 30.11
CA ALA A 103 21.37 41.15 29.31
C ALA A 103 22.55 41.23 28.33
N GLU A 104 23.43 40.23 28.37
CA GLU A 104 24.25 39.89 27.19
C GLU A 104 23.31 39.35 26.11
N ALA A 105 23.56 39.71 24.84
CA ALA A 105 22.70 39.41 23.70
C ALA A 105 22.06 38.02 23.82
N SER A 106 20.73 37.97 23.99
CA SER A 106 19.94 36.77 24.26
C SER A 106 20.22 35.68 23.23
N THR A 107 21.21 34.85 23.48
CA THR A 107 21.56 33.74 22.59
C THR A 107 21.03 32.40 23.11
N ASN A 108 20.60 32.28 24.37
CA ASN A 108 20.18 30.97 24.89
C ASN A 108 19.31 30.95 26.17
N ASP A 109 18.58 32.02 26.52
CA ASP A 109 17.55 31.87 27.55
C ASP A 109 16.40 31.03 26.95
N GLY A 110 16.02 29.94 27.62
CA GLY A 110 15.02 28.96 27.17
C GLY A 110 13.61 29.50 26.90
N GLU A 111 13.43 30.82 27.04
CA GLU A 111 12.17 31.57 27.03
C GLU A 111 11.95 32.44 25.79
N SER A 112 12.89 32.60 24.86
CA SER A 112 12.58 33.37 23.64
C SER A 112 11.69 32.58 22.70
N ALA A 113 10.80 33.29 22.00
CA ALA A 113 10.05 32.73 20.88
C ALA A 113 10.96 32.52 19.66
N PHE A 114 10.37 32.02 18.57
CA PHE A 114 11.02 31.87 17.28
C PHE A 114 11.59 33.15 16.66
N VAL A 115 11.17 34.31 17.17
CA VAL A 115 11.72 35.63 16.85
C VAL A 115 12.20 36.29 18.14
N TYR A 116 13.34 36.97 18.06
CA TYR A 116 13.93 37.69 19.18
C TYR A 116 14.52 39.02 18.74
N ALA A 117 14.63 39.96 19.68
CA ALA A 117 15.27 41.24 19.45
C ALA A 117 16.79 41.15 19.63
N HIS A 118 17.54 41.81 18.75
CA HIS A 118 18.99 41.92 18.84
C HIS A 118 19.42 43.38 18.74
N LYS A 119 20.28 43.81 19.67
CA LYS A 119 20.87 45.15 19.68
C LYS A 119 22.06 45.18 18.75
N LYS A 120 22.03 46.04 17.73
CA LYS A 120 23.15 46.20 16.79
C LYS A 120 24.35 46.83 17.50
N GLU A 121 25.55 46.37 17.14
CA GLU A 121 26.80 46.93 17.67
C GLU A 121 26.97 48.41 17.30
N LYS A 122 26.55 48.79 16.09
CA LYS A 122 26.63 50.17 15.61
C LYS A 122 25.40 50.94 16.05
N LYS A 123 25.64 52.00 16.82
CA LYS A 123 24.63 53.00 17.15
C LYS A 123 24.16 53.73 15.89
N ARG A 124 22.85 53.92 15.79
CA ARG A 124 22.25 54.74 14.75
C ARG A 124 22.52 56.20 15.03
N TRP A 125 23.04 56.90 14.03
CA TRP A 125 23.52 58.28 14.15
C TRP A 125 24.49 58.49 15.34
N PHE A 126 25.31 57.47 15.65
CA PHE A 126 26.35 57.47 16.69
C PHE A 126 25.87 57.57 18.15
N VAL A 127 24.60 57.90 18.41
CA VAL A 127 24.10 58.12 19.78
C VAL A 127 22.93 57.22 20.17
N PHE A 128 22.14 56.74 19.20
CA PHE A 128 20.96 55.94 19.48
C PHE A 128 21.23 54.46 19.34
N ASP A 129 20.70 53.67 20.26
CA ASP A 129 20.70 52.24 20.14
C ASP A 129 19.78 51.82 18.98
N ASP A 130 20.20 50.83 18.19
CA ASP A 130 19.44 50.33 17.05
C ASP A 130 19.20 48.84 17.25
N TYR A 131 17.98 48.40 16.96
CA TYR A 131 17.55 47.03 17.17
C TYR A 131 17.15 46.41 15.84
N GLU A 132 17.34 45.11 15.73
CA GLU A 132 16.87 44.28 14.63
C GLU A 132 16.17 43.04 15.18
N LEU A 133 15.30 42.45 14.38
CA LEU A 133 14.71 41.16 14.70
C LEU A 133 15.54 40.06 14.06
N LYS A 134 15.78 38.99 14.81
CA LYS A 134 16.40 37.77 14.29
C LYS A 134 15.45 36.60 14.48
N LEU A 135 15.57 35.64 13.57
CA LEU A 135 14.83 34.38 13.64
C LEU A 135 15.74 33.29 14.18
N ARG A 136 15.17 32.45 15.04
CA ARG A 136 15.84 31.25 15.53
C ARG A 136 15.71 30.13 14.51
N SER A 137 16.79 29.37 14.36
CA SER A 137 16.77 28.13 13.61
C SER A 137 16.58 26.95 14.56
N TYR A 138 15.86 25.93 14.10
CA TYR A 138 15.48 24.79 14.91
C TYR A 138 15.89 23.49 14.24
N LYS A 139 16.38 22.54 15.04
CA LYS A 139 16.47 21.13 14.66
C LYS A 139 15.21 20.44 15.16
N VAL A 140 14.43 19.92 14.22
CA VAL A 140 13.18 19.24 14.48
C VAL A 140 13.46 17.75 14.58
N PRO A 141 13.21 17.11 15.74
CA PRO A 141 13.31 15.66 15.85
C PRO A 141 12.15 15.02 15.09
N VAL A 142 12.42 14.25 14.04
CA VAL A 142 11.41 13.51 13.26
C VAL A 142 11.50 12.03 13.57
N THR A 143 10.39 11.41 13.91
CA THR A 143 10.29 9.98 14.20
C THR A 143 9.33 9.28 13.23
N THR A 144 9.63 8.04 12.91
CA THR A 144 8.77 7.15 12.11
C THR A 144 8.89 5.73 12.62
N ASN A 145 7.90 4.89 12.35
CA ASN A 145 7.81 3.52 12.85
C ASN A 145 8.54 2.47 11.98
N PHE A 146 9.07 2.85 10.80
CA PHE A 146 9.84 1.94 9.94
C PHE A 146 11.29 2.42 9.80
N GLY A 147 12.22 1.58 10.27
CA GLY A 147 13.64 1.80 9.99
C GLY A 147 13.93 1.68 8.49
N GLY A 148 14.82 2.53 7.98
CA GLY A 148 15.14 2.62 6.55
C GLY A 148 14.18 3.51 5.74
N ALA A 149 13.14 4.09 6.36
CA ALA A 149 12.29 5.05 5.69
C ALA A 149 13.05 6.35 5.36
N ARG A 150 12.92 6.84 4.13
CA ARG A 150 13.43 8.14 3.70
C ARG A 150 12.49 9.24 4.20
N ILE A 151 13.06 10.26 4.82
CA ILE A 151 12.34 11.47 5.23
C ILE A 151 12.62 12.55 4.21
N MET A 152 11.57 13.09 3.62
CA MET A 152 11.60 14.16 2.63
C MET A 152 11.07 15.45 3.26
N LEU A 153 11.75 16.56 3.04
CA LEU A 153 11.34 17.90 3.42
C LEU A 153 11.06 18.71 2.15
N ASN A 154 9.82 19.15 1.96
CA ASN A 154 9.38 19.89 0.77
C ASN A 154 9.75 19.21 -0.57
N GLY A 155 9.83 17.88 -0.57
CA GLY A 155 10.20 17.08 -1.75
C GLY A 155 11.70 16.78 -1.89
N GLU A 156 12.56 17.32 -1.03
CA GLU A 156 13.99 17.02 -1.00
C GLU A 156 14.33 16.02 0.11
N GLU A 157 15.28 15.11 -0.12
CA GLU A 157 15.66 14.11 0.89
C GLU A 157 16.40 14.78 2.06
N ALA A 158 15.83 14.70 3.25
CA ALA A 158 16.40 15.22 4.49
C ALA A 158 17.24 14.16 5.24
N GLY A 159 16.97 12.88 5.00
CA GLY A 159 17.75 11.78 5.56
C GLY A 159 16.96 10.46 5.63
N ILE A 160 17.56 9.46 6.28
CA ILE A 160 17.00 8.11 6.40
C ILE A 160 16.83 7.77 7.89
N ALA A 161 15.66 7.27 8.26
CA ALA A 161 15.39 6.80 9.61
C ALA A 161 16.25 5.57 9.93
N GLY A 162 16.96 5.60 11.06
CA GLY A 162 17.77 4.48 11.52
C GLY A 162 16.94 3.28 12.00
N VAL A 163 17.64 2.20 12.34
CA VAL A 163 17.04 0.91 12.74
C VAL A 163 16.18 1.08 14.00
N GLY A 164 14.96 0.52 13.99
CA GLY A 164 14.03 0.59 15.11
C GLY A 164 13.22 1.88 15.22
N GLY A 165 13.15 2.70 14.15
CA GLY A 165 12.35 3.93 14.15
C GLY A 165 13.03 5.12 14.85
N SER A 166 14.37 5.14 14.85
CA SER A 166 15.15 6.17 15.54
C SER A 166 14.86 7.59 15.04
N THR A 167 14.96 8.57 15.94
CA THR A 167 14.76 10.00 15.67
C THR A 167 15.82 10.59 14.73
N LEU A 168 15.41 11.12 13.59
CA LEU A 168 16.23 11.94 12.69
C LEU A 168 16.16 13.41 13.13
N GLN A 169 17.30 14.09 13.22
CA GLN A 169 17.33 15.54 13.46
C GLN A 169 17.29 16.29 12.14
N MET A 170 16.15 16.90 11.82
CA MET A 170 15.91 17.64 10.58
C MET A 170 16.12 19.13 10.79
N GLY A 171 16.99 19.75 10.00
CA GLY A 171 17.30 21.18 10.08
C GLY A 171 18.80 21.46 10.04
N PRO A 172 19.23 22.70 10.32
CA PRO A 172 18.48 23.83 10.90
C PRO A 172 17.34 24.36 10.00
N LEU A 173 16.16 24.62 10.59
CA LEU A 173 14.98 25.17 9.90
C LEU A 173 14.56 26.50 10.51
N LEU A 174 14.24 27.48 9.66
CA LEU A 174 13.61 28.73 10.08
C LEU A 174 12.12 28.54 10.38
N PRO A 175 11.47 29.51 11.03
CA PRO A 175 10.03 29.46 11.26
C PRO A 175 9.27 29.42 9.93
N GLY A 176 8.28 28.55 9.83
CA GLY A 176 7.61 28.32 8.56
C GLY A 176 6.66 27.14 8.54
N LYS A 177 6.07 26.91 7.36
CA LYS A 177 5.26 25.72 7.07
C LYS A 177 6.07 24.79 6.17
N TYR A 178 6.11 23.52 6.53
CA TYR A 178 6.90 22.51 5.85
C TYR A 178 6.05 21.28 5.57
N LYS A 179 6.29 20.64 4.42
CA LYS A 179 5.74 19.32 4.12
C LYS A 179 6.79 18.27 4.42
N VAL A 180 6.46 17.36 5.33
CA VAL A 180 7.36 16.29 5.75
C VAL A 180 6.75 14.97 5.32
N LYS A 181 7.42 14.26 4.41
CA LYS A 181 6.94 12.98 3.88
C LYS A 181 7.88 11.86 4.30
N ALA A 182 7.35 10.79 4.89
CA ALA A 182 8.07 9.54 5.07
C ALA A 182 7.76 8.61 3.90
N VAL A 183 8.80 7.92 3.39
CA VAL A 183 8.69 6.96 2.29
C VAL A 183 9.47 5.71 2.66
N TYR A 184 8.81 4.56 2.73
CA TYR A 184 9.43 3.26 2.96
C TYR A 184 9.21 2.36 1.74
N ALA A 185 10.30 2.09 1.02
CA ALA A 185 10.29 1.13 -0.07
C ALA A 185 10.37 -0.30 0.50
N GLY A 186 9.21 -0.93 0.65
CA GLY A 186 9.10 -2.32 1.06
C GLY A 186 9.39 -3.28 -0.10
N LYS A 187 9.38 -4.58 0.20
CA LYS A 187 9.59 -5.63 -0.82
C LYS A 187 8.47 -5.69 -1.85
N TYR A 188 7.23 -5.43 -1.41
CA TYR A 188 6.02 -5.65 -2.22
C TYR A 188 5.32 -4.35 -2.63
N THR A 189 5.49 -3.28 -1.84
CA THR A 189 4.90 -1.97 -2.12
C THR A 189 5.71 -0.87 -1.44
N THR A 190 5.39 0.38 -1.77
CA THR A 190 5.91 1.56 -1.10
C THR A 190 4.86 2.09 -0.12
N LEU A 191 5.25 2.28 1.14
CA LEU A 191 4.44 2.96 2.14
C LEU A 191 4.82 4.44 2.17
N GLU A 192 3.84 5.31 2.20
CA GLU A 192 4.06 6.76 2.25
C GLU A 192 3.11 7.44 3.24
N ASN A 193 3.58 8.49 3.89
CA ASN A 193 2.74 9.39 4.66
C ASN A 193 3.32 10.81 4.62
N GLU A 194 2.47 11.81 4.39
CA GLU A 194 2.84 13.24 4.36
C GLU A 194 2.11 13.98 5.48
N VAL A 195 2.86 14.73 6.28
CA VAL A 195 2.34 15.57 7.37
C VAL A 195 2.83 17.00 7.17
N GLU A 196 1.95 17.97 7.43
CA GLU A 196 2.31 19.38 7.46
C GLU A 196 2.85 19.77 8.84
N LEU A 197 4.03 20.39 8.88
CA LEU A 197 4.66 20.94 10.07
C LEU A 197 4.55 22.47 10.05
N ALA A 198 3.90 23.04 11.06
CA ALA A 198 3.93 24.48 11.34
C ALA A 198 4.97 24.75 12.44
N LEU A 199 6.16 25.20 12.05
CA LEU A 199 7.29 25.43 12.95
C LEU A 199 7.27 26.87 13.48
N PHE A 200 6.53 27.10 14.57
CA PHE A 200 6.51 28.40 15.28
C PHE A 200 6.67 28.23 16.80
N PRO A 201 7.82 27.76 17.31
CA PRO A 201 7.99 27.52 18.74
C PRO A 201 7.92 28.83 19.54
N LEU A 202 7.23 28.80 20.68
CA LEU A 202 7.24 29.90 21.67
C LEU A 202 8.29 29.68 22.77
N GLY A 203 9.20 28.74 22.56
CA GLY A 203 10.33 28.41 23.44
C GLY A 203 11.54 27.92 22.66
N SER A 204 12.53 27.41 23.40
CA SER A 204 13.86 27.07 22.85
C SER A 204 13.93 25.77 22.03
N THR A 205 12.95 24.88 22.12
CA THR A 205 12.98 23.57 21.45
C THR A 205 11.77 23.38 20.55
N ALA A 206 11.98 22.76 19.39
CA ALA A 206 10.90 22.25 18.56
C ALA A 206 10.34 20.95 19.18
N HIS A 207 9.03 20.75 19.06
CA HIS A 207 8.42 19.49 19.44
C HIS A 207 8.79 18.40 18.43
N PRO A 208 8.94 17.13 18.87
CA PRO A 208 9.09 16.02 17.96
C PRO A 208 7.91 15.92 16.99
N LEU A 209 8.20 15.63 15.72
CA LEU A 209 7.21 15.37 14.68
C LEU A 209 7.16 13.87 14.38
N GLU A 210 6.00 13.26 14.58
CA GLU A 210 5.78 11.86 14.20
C GLU A 210 5.19 11.78 12.80
N VAL A 211 5.83 10.98 11.93
CA VAL A 211 5.36 10.69 10.57
C VAL A 211 5.21 9.16 10.43
N PRO A 212 4.17 8.56 11.03
CA PRO A 212 4.00 7.12 11.02
C PRO A 212 3.57 6.65 9.62
N LEU A 213 4.12 5.53 9.18
CA LEU A 213 3.67 4.83 7.99
C LEU A 213 2.66 3.75 8.38
N LYS A 214 1.63 3.59 7.57
CA LYS A 214 0.59 2.59 7.77
C LYS A 214 0.85 1.42 6.84
N GLY A 215 1.32 0.31 7.40
CA GLY A 215 1.51 -0.93 6.66
C GLY A 215 1.24 -2.11 7.57
N GLU A 216 0.49 -3.07 7.05
CA GLU A 216 0.09 -4.29 7.77
C GLU A 216 0.54 -5.53 7.01
N TYR A 217 0.52 -6.67 7.68
CA TYR A 217 0.72 -7.96 7.03
C TYR A 217 -0.64 -8.53 6.64
N VAL A 218 -0.75 -8.93 5.38
CA VAL A 218 -1.96 -9.50 4.78
C VAL A 218 -1.80 -11.01 4.71
N ASP A 219 -2.74 -11.74 5.28
CA ASP A 219 -2.83 -13.19 5.18
C ASP A 219 -3.57 -13.57 3.88
N VAL A 220 -2.93 -14.35 3.02
CA VAL A 220 -3.44 -14.72 1.69
C VAL A 220 -3.88 -16.19 1.69
N PHE A 221 -5.10 -16.44 1.21
CA PHE A 221 -5.69 -17.77 1.12
C PHE A 221 -6.23 -18.02 -0.29
N SER A 222 -6.13 -19.26 -0.74
CA SER A 222 -6.68 -19.71 -2.02
C SER A 222 -7.08 -21.18 -1.92
N ASN A 223 -8.07 -21.60 -2.73
CA ASN A 223 -8.36 -23.01 -2.95
C ASN A 223 -7.27 -23.72 -3.80
N ASN A 224 -6.29 -22.98 -4.31
CA ASN A 224 -5.08 -23.50 -4.94
C ASN A 224 -3.85 -22.87 -4.28
N GLY A 225 -3.09 -23.67 -3.52
CA GLY A 225 -1.85 -23.24 -2.86
C GLY A 225 -0.72 -22.87 -3.82
N PHE A 226 -0.71 -23.48 -5.02
CA PHE A 226 0.30 -23.21 -6.05
C PHE A 226 0.04 -21.95 -6.87
N ALA A 227 -1.08 -21.26 -6.64
CA ALA A 227 -1.39 -20.02 -7.33
C ALA A 227 -0.36 -18.93 -6.98
N ARG A 228 0.17 -18.24 -8.00
CA ARG A 228 1.11 -17.12 -7.84
C ARG A 228 0.35 -15.87 -7.38
N ILE A 229 0.95 -15.11 -6.47
CA ILE A 229 0.40 -13.88 -5.92
C ILE A 229 0.88 -12.69 -6.75
N PHE A 230 -0.05 -11.78 -7.05
CA PHE A 230 0.25 -10.53 -7.73
C PHE A 230 -0.21 -9.35 -6.88
N ILE A 231 0.62 -8.32 -6.79
CA ILE A 231 0.27 -7.04 -6.16
C ILE A 231 0.44 -5.94 -7.21
N ASN A 232 -0.58 -5.10 -7.39
CA ASN A 232 -0.57 -4.02 -8.38
C ASN A 232 -0.22 -4.49 -9.81
N GLY A 233 -0.66 -5.71 -10.17
CA GLY A 233 -0.37 -6.31 -11.48
C GLY A 233 1.01 -6.98 -11.61
N GLU A 234 1.89 -6.89 -10.62
CA GLU A 234 3.23 -7.47 -10.65
C GLU A 234 3.29 -8.80 -9.88
N ASP A 235 3.91 -9.82 -10.48
CA ASP A 235 4.19 -11.11 -9.83
C ASP A 235 5.24 -10.91 -8.73
N ILE A 236 4.88 -11.22 -7.48
CA ILE A 236 5.78 -11.02 -6.33
C ILE A 236 6.75 -12.19 -6.12
N GLY A 237 6.70 -13.21 -6.99
CA GLY A 237 7.57 -14.38 -6.95
C GLY A 237 7.24 -15.35 -5.81
N LEU A 238 6.01 -15.35 -5.32
CA LEU A 238 5.54 -16.25 -4.28
C LEU A 238 4.23 -16.91 -4.71
N SER A 239 4.11 -18.21 -4.46
CA SER A 239 2.81 -18.90 -4.45
C SER A 239 2.02 -18.59 -3.17
N VAL A 240 0.72 -18.92 -3.14
CA VAL A 240 -0.13 -18.77 -1.94
C VAL A 240 0.37 -19.65 -0.79
N GLU A 241 0.88 -20.85 -1.08
CA GLU A 241 1.46 -21.75 -0.08
C GLU A 241 2.73 -21.18 0.55
N GLU A 242 3.61 -20.57 -0.25
CA GLU A 242 4.84 -19.91 0.23
C GLU A 242 4.57 -18.55 0.87
N GLY A 243 3.56 -17.84 0.37
CA GLY A 243 3.22 -16.45 0.66
C GLY A 243 1.99 -16.28 1.55
N GLN A 244 1.82 -17.14 2.55
CA GLN A 244 0.64 -17.10 3.44
C GLN A 244 0.46 -15.77 4.17
N ARG A 245 1.54 -15.03 4.40
CA ARG A 245 1.54 -13.73 5.09
C ARG A 245 2.55 -12.78 4.46
N ILE A 246 2.06 -11.76 3.76
CA ILE A 246 2.89 -10.80 3.01
C ILE A 246 2.73 -9.38 3.57
N GLY A 247 3.83 -8.64 3.65
CA GLY A 247 3.80 -7.30 4.22
C GLY A 247 5.20 -6.73 4.45
N PRO A 248 5.28 -5.48 4.95
CA PRO A 248 4.16 -4.59 5.24
C PRO A 248 3.57 -3.97 3.94
N ILE A 249 2.23 -3.88 3.85
CA ILE A 249 1.48 -3.32 2.72
C ILE A 249 0.39 -2.38 3.25
N ALA A 250 0.12 -1.28 2.55
CA ALA A 250 -0.98 -0.38 2.91
C ALA A 250 -2.33 -1.05 2.59
N THR A 251 -3.19 -1.11 3.61
CA THR A 251 -4.52 -1.75 3.62
C THR A 251 -5.66 -0.73 3.49
N ASP A 252 -5.40 0.41 2.86
CA ASP A 252 -6.38 1.50 2.66
C ASP A 252 -7.05 1.44 1.27
N GLY A 253 -6.85 0.35 0.53
CA GLY A 253 -7.33 0.15 -0.83
C GLY A 253 -6.46 0.76 -1.92
N SER A 254 -5.32 1.39 -1.59
CA SER A 254 -4.38 1.94 -2.57
C SER A 254 -3.63 0.86 -3.36
N ASN A 255 -3.46 -0.33 -2.78
CA ASN A 255 -2.86 -1.49 -3.43
C ASN A 255 -3.95 -2.47 -3.88
N THR A 256 -3.68 -3.22 -4.94
CA THR A 256 -4.54 -4.29 -5.46
C THR A 256 -3.86 -5.63 -5.36
N ILE A 257 -4.65 -6.70 -5.28
CA ILE A 257 -4.18 -8.08 -5.19
C ILE A 257 -5.03 -9.01 -6.04
N HIS A 258 -4.38 -9.94 -6.73
CA HIS A 258 -5.03 -11.08 -7.39
C HIS A 258 -4.10 -12.30 -7.34
N VAL A 259 -4.63 -13.46 -7.72
CA VAL A 259 -3.85 -14.69 -7.86
C VAL A 259 -4.06 -15.31 -9.23
N GLU A 260 -3.02 -15.96 -9.76
CA GLU A 260 -3.07 -16.67 -11.04
C GLU A 260 -2.51 -18.09 -10.87
N ALA A 261 -3.13 -19.06 -11.51
CA ALA A 261 -2.61 -20.43 -11.56
C ALA A 261 -2.55 -20.91 -13.01
N ASP A 262 -1.42 -21.53 -13.34
CA ASP A 262 -1.20 -22.14 -14.65
C ASP A 262 -1.64 -23.60 -14.61
N TYR A 263 -2.51 -23.97 -15.54
CA TYR A 263 -2.96 -25.34 -15.77
C TYR A 263 -2.58 -25.79 -17.18
N PRO A 264 -2.52 -27.11 -17.44
CA PRO A 264 -2.26 -27.62 -18.79
C PRO A 264 -3.26 -27.15 -19.86
N TRP A 265 -4.46 -26.75 -19.45
CA TRP A 265 -5.52 -26.22 -20.31
C TRP A 265 -5.64 -24.68 -20.30
N GLY A 266 -4.73 -23.98 -19.64
CA GLY A 266 -4.63 -22.52 -19.65
C GLY A 266 -4.43 -21.88 -18.27
N THR A 267 -4.13 -20.59 -18.28
CA THR A 267 -3.99 -19.80 -17.05
C THR A 267 -5.36 -19.32 -16.56
N VAL A 268 -5.63 -19.54 -15.27
CA VAL A 268 -6.83 -19.03 -14.60
C VAL A 268 -6.43 -17.91 -13.65
N LYS A 269 -7.06 -16.76 -13.83
CA LYS A 269 -6.86 -15.55 -13.03
C LYS A 269 -8.07 -15.29 -12.13
N SER A 270 -7.84 -14.90 -10.88
CA SER A 270 -8.91 -14.42 -10.00
C SER A 270 -9.34 -13.01 -10.38
N GLU A 271 -10.49 -12.57 -9.86
CA GLU A 271 -10.79 -11.14 -9.83
C GLU A 271 -9.70 -10.38 -9.07
N GLU A 272 -9.33 -9.22 -9.60
CA GLU A 272 -8.47 -8.26 -8.93
C GLU A 272 -9.31 -7.42 -7.97
N ARG A 273 -8.79 -7.23 -6.76
CA ARG A 273 -9.49 -6.43 -5.73
C ARG A 273 -8.53 -5.55 -4.96
N PRO A 274 -9.02 -4.43 -4.39
CA PRO A 274 -8.22 -3.63 -3.48
C PRO A 274 -7.84 -4.41 -2.22
N ILE A 275 -6.68 -4.08 -1.63
CA ILE A 275 -6.26 -4.51 -0.31
C ILE A 275 -6.79 -3.49 0.71
N ASP A 276 -7.94 -3.78 1.30
CA ASP A 276 -8.63 -2.94 2.29
C ASP A 276 -8.71 -3.58 3.69
N GLY A 277 -7.93 -4.65 3.92
CA GLY A 277 -7.86 -5.37 5.17
C GLY A 277 -6.69 -6.35 5.25
N THR A 278 -6.60 -7.10 6.35
CA THR A 278 -5.49 -8.03 6.64
C THR A 278 -5.71 -9.45 6.13
N ARG A 279 -6.81 -9.71 5.41
CA ARG A 279 -7.17 -11.04 4.95
C ARG A 279 -7.66 -11.00 3.51
N ALA A 280 -7.02 -11.78 2.65
CA ALA A 280 -7.34 -11.89 1.24
C ALA A 280 -7.62 -13.36 0.87
N GLU A 281 -8.89 -13.73 0.72
CA GLU A 281 -9.30 -15.07 0.25
C GLU A 281 -9.67 -15.09 -1.24
N PHE A 282 -9.16 -16.07 -1.96
CA PHE A 282 -9.39 -16.26 -3.39
C PHE A 282 -9.97 -17.63 -3.70
N LYS A 283 -10.76 -17.69 -4.77
CA LYS A 283 -11.26 -18.95 -5.32
C LYS A 283 -11.03 -18.95 -6.83
N LEU A 284 -10.18 -19.85 -7.28
CA LEU A 284 -9.92 -20.09 -8.70
C LEU A 284 -10.85 -21.21 -9.19
N SER A 285 -11.62 -20.89 -10.23
CA SER A 285 -12.44 -21.85 -10.98
C SER A 285 -11.58 -22.53 -12.03
N ALA A 286 -10.80 -23.53 -11.61
CA ALA A 286 -9.83 -24.22 -12.47
C ALA A 286 -10.44 -24.88 -13.71
N LEU A 287 -11.69 -25.36 -13.61
CA LEU A 287 -12.38 -26.04 -14.70
C LEU A 287 -13.23 -25.05 -15.52
N THR A 288 -12.73 -24.67 -16.70
CA THR A 288 -13.50 -23.92 -17.70
C THR A 288 -14.60 -24.80 -18.32
N ASP A 289 -15.57 -24.21 -19.00
CA ASP A 289 -16.64 -24.98 -19.65
C ASP A 289 -16.09 -25.96 -20.70
N GLU A 290 -15.05 -25.56 -21.43
CA GLU A 290 -14.33 -26.38 -22.41
C GLU A 290 -13.60 -27.54 -21.72
N THR A 291 -12.96 -27.29 -20.58
CA THR A 291 -12.24 -28.33 -19.83
C THR A 291 -13.22 -29.35 -19.25
N LYS A 292 -14.36 -28.87 -18.72
CA LYS A 292 -15.45 -29.75 -18.25
C LYS A 292 -15.96 -30.63 -19.40
N GLU A 293 -16.10 -30.07 -20.59
CA GLU A 293 -16.51 -30.80 -21.78
C GLU A 293 -15.49 -31.89 -22.14
N GLN A 294 -14.18 -31.59 -22.16
CA GLN A 294 -13.14 -32.59 -22.40
C GLN A 294 -13.17 -33.77 -21.41
N ILE A 295 -13.40 -33.50 -20.12
CA ILE A 295 -13.48 -34.54 -19.08
C ILE A 295 -14.71 -35.43 -19.33
N VAL A 296 -15.86 -34.82 -19.57
CA VAL A 296 -17.11 -35.54 -19.83
C VAL A 296 -17.02 -36.37 -21.13
N ASP A 297 -16.41 -35.82 -22.18
CA ASP A 297 -16.20 -36.51 -23.45
C ASP A 297 -15.27 -37.72 -23.28
N ALA A 298 -14.21 -37.60 -22.48
CA ALA A 298 -13.30 -38.70 -22.18
C ALA A 298 -13.98 -39.81 -21.37
N ALA A 299 -14.77 -39.44 -20.35
CA ALA A 299 -15.54 -40.40 -19.56
C ALA A 299 -16.59 -41.14 -20.42
N HIS A 300 -17.28 -40.41 -21.31
CA HIS A 300 -18.20 -41.01 -22.28
C HIS A 300 -17.48 -41.93 -23.27
N ALA A 301 -16.34 -41.52 -23.82
CA ALA A 301 -15.57 -42.34 -24.75
C ALA A 301 -15.17 -43.68 -24.13
N PHE A 302 -14.75 -43.68 -22.86
CA PHE A 302 -14.51 -44.89 -22.09
C PHE A 302 -15.79 -45.73 -21.95
N ALA A 303 -16.86 -45.14 -21.39
CA ALA A 303 -18.12 -45.84 -21.13
C ALA A 303 -18.74 -46.44 -22.40
N ALA A 304 -18.71 -45.73 -23.52
CA ALA A 304 -19.21 -46.22 -24.80
C ALA A 304 -18.35 -47.36 -25.35
N SER A 305 -17.03 -47.26 -25.24
CA SER A 305 -16.09 -48.30 -25.71
C SER A 305 -16.16 -49.59 -24.88
N TRP A 306 -16.61 -49.52 -23.62
CA TRP A 306 -16.80 -50.67 -22.73
C TRP A 306 -17.64 -51.78 -23.37
N TYR A 307 -18.79 -51.42 -23.94
CA TYR A 307 -19.71 -52.39 -24.53
C TYR A 307 -19.13 -53.06 -25.79
N GLU A 308 -18.34 -52.33 -26.59
CA GLU A 308 -17.61 -52.91 -27.72
C GLU A 308 -16.53 -53.88 -27.23
N ALA A 309 -15.72 -53.45 -26.27
CA ALA A 309 -14.65 -54.26 -25.70
C ALA A 309 -15.15 -55.57 -25.10
N PHE A 310 -16.28 -55.56 -24.37
CA PHE A 310 -16.86 -56.78 -23.81
C PHE A 310 -17.46 -57.71 -24.87
N ARG A 311 -18.13 -57.18 -25.91
CA ARG A 311 -18.66 -58.03 -27.00
C ARG A 311 -17.55 -58.71 -27.78
N GLU A 312 -16.48 -57.98 -28.07
CA GLU A 312 -15.32 -58.48 -28.82
C GLU A 312 -14.32 -59.25 -27.92
N ARG A 313 -14.45 -59.13 -26.59
CA ARG A 313 -13.49 -59.62 -25.59
C ARG A 313 -12.06 -59.14 -25.88
N ASP A 314 -11.95 -57.85 -26.21
CA ASP A 314 -10.72 -57.22 -26.67
C ASP A 314 -10.50 -55.89 -25.94
N ALA A 315 -9.53 -55.87 -25.02
CA ALA A 315 -9.18 -54.69 -24.25
C ALA A 315 -8.62 -53.56 -25.13
N GLU A 316 -8.10 -53.87 -26.33
CA GLU A 316 -7.62 -52.86 -27.27
C GLU A 316 -8.72 -51.95 -27.81
N ARG A 317 -9.99 -52.35 -27.67
CA ARG A 317 -11.15 -51.53 -28.02
C ARG A 317 -11.46 -50.42 -27.04
N LEU A 318 -10.95 -50.52 -25.81
CA LEU A 318 -11.17 -49.50 -24.79
C LEU A 318 -10.49 -48.19 -25.14
N ARG A 319 -11.21 -47.10 -24.97
CA ARG A 319 -10.75 -45.73 -25.24
C ARG A 319 -10.63 -44.96 -23.94
N ASN A 320 -9.70 -44.02 -23.88
CA ASN A 320 -9.53 -43.10 -22.75
C ASN A 320 -9.44 -43.82 -21.39
N VAL A 321 -8.77 -44.98 -21.34
CA VAL A 321 -8.54 -45.75 -20.11
C VAL A 321 -7.05 -45.91 -19.84
N HIS A 322 -6.68 -45.90 -18.56
CA HIS A 322 -5.29 -46.05 -18.14
C HIS A 322 -4.76 -47.45 -18.51
N SER A 323 -3.48 -47.55 -18.86
CA SER A 323 -2.85 -48.79 -19.31
C SER A 323 -3.02 -49.94 -18.30
N ASP A 324 -2.90 -49.64 -17.02
CA ASP A 324 -2.99 -50.64 -15.95
C ASP A 324 -4.39 -51.26 -15.90
N ARG A 325 -5.43 -50.44 -16.03
CA ARG A 325 -6.83 -50.91 -16.09
C ARG A 325 -7.13 -51.68 -17.37
N LYS A 326 -6.49 -51.30 -18.48
CA LYS A 326 -6.57 -52.05 -19.73
C LYS A 326 -5.96 -53.45 -19.60
N ALA A 327 -4.83 -53.57 -18.89
CA ALA A 327 -4.21 -54.85 -18.60
C ALA A 327 -5.08 -55.75 -17.70
N ASP A 328 -5.71 -55.17 -16.67
CA ASP A 328 -6.65 -55.89 -15.81
C ASP A 328 -7.84 -56.46 -16.62
N LEU A 329 -8.41 -55.64 -17.50
CA LEU A 329 -9.52 -56.06 -18.36
C LEU A 329 -9.08 -57.08 -19.42
N ALA A 330 -7.85 -56.99 -19.94
CA ALA A 330 -7.31 -58.00 -20.85
C ALA A 330 -7.23 -59.38 -20.19
N SER A 331 -6.83 -59.45 -18.92
CA SER A 331 -6.87 -60.70 -18.14
C SER A 331 -8.29 -61.23 -17.99
N HIS A 332 -9.24 -60.36 -17.64
CA HIS A 332 -10.65 -60.74 -17.52
C HIS A 332 -11.24 -61.27 -18.83
N PHE A 333 -10.92 -60.63 -19.96
CA PHE A 333 -11.37 -61.10 -21.27
C PHE A 333 -10.73 -62.42 -21.67
N ALA A 334 -9.48 -62.69 -21.29
CA ALA A 334 -8.86 -63.99 -21.50
C ALA A 334 -9.61 -65.10 -20.75
N ASP A 335 -10.05 -64.82 -19.52
CA ASP A 335 -10.87 -65.76 -18.73
C ASP A 335 -12.26 -65.97 -19.37
N MET A 336 -12.90 -64.91 -19.86
CA MET A 336 -14.17 -65.04 -20.60
C MET A 336 -14.02 -65.90 -21.86
N VAL A 337 -12.93 -65.72 -22.63
CA VAL A 337 -12.64 -66.54 -23.81
C VAL A 337 -12.41 -68.00 -23.41
N ALA A 338 -11.64 -68.26 -22.35
CA ALA A 338 -11.37 -69.61 -21.86
C ALA A 338 -12.64 -70.30 -21.31
N GLY A 339 -13.54 -69.54 -20.69
CA GLY A 339 -14.81 -70.01 -20.16
C GLY A 339 -15.94 -70.09 -21.19
N ASP A 340 -15.69 -69.71 -22.45
CA ASP A 340 -16.71 -69.56 -23.50
C ASP A 340 -17.89 -68.68 -23.05
N GLU A 341 -17.58 -67.62 -22.30
CA GLU A 341 -18.52 -66.60 -21.82
C GLU A 341 -18.64 -65.49 -22.85
N HIS A 342 -19.87 -65.14 -23.21
CA HIS A 342 -20.20 -64.14 -24.21
C HIS A 342 -21.06 -63.05 -23.61
N TYR A 343 -20.80 -61.81 -24.05
CA TYR A 343 -21.55 -60.63 -23.65
C TYR A 343 -22.42 -60.13 -24.79
N ILE A 344 -23.66 -59.78 -24.47
CA ILE A 344 -24.58 -59.08 -25.37
C ILE A 344 -25.00 -57.81 -24.64
N GLY A 345 -24.33 -56.70 -24.89
CA GLY A 345 -24.77 -55.43 -24.31
C GLY A 345 -24.60 -54.24 -25.23
N LYS A 346 -25.43 -53.23 -24.97
CA LYS A 346 -25.44 -51.96 -25.69
C LYS A 346 -25.72 -50.82 -24.71
N LEU A 347 -24.95 -49.75 -24.82
CA LEU A 347 -25.30 -48.45 -24.24
C LEU A 347 -26.52 -47.89 -25.00
N LYS A 348 -27.54 -47.45 -24.26
CA LYS A 348 -28.70 -46.74 -24.84
C LYS A 348 -28.54 -45.24 -24.68
N ARG A 349 -28.14 -44.80 -23.50
CA ARG A 349 -27.96 -43.40 -23.17
C ARG A 349 -26.92 -43.23 -22.09
N ALA A 350 -26.10 -42.19 -22.19
CA ALA A 350 -25.21 -41.77 -21.12
C ALA A 350 -25.45 -40.31 -20.76
N VAL A 351 -25.59 -40.01 -19.48
CA VAL A 351 -25.83 -38.66 -18.97
C VAL A 351 -24.78 -38.32 -17.92
N PHE A 352 -23.98 -37.29 -18.15
CA PHE A 352 -22.91 -36.87 -17.23
C PHE A 352 -23.24 -35.53 -16.58
N ASP A 353 -23.04 -35.45 -15.27
CA ASP A 353 -23.31 -34.25 -14.47
C ASP A 353 -22.09 -33.31 -14.44
N ARG A 354 -22.24 -32.13 -15.05
CA ARG A 354 -21.18 -31.13 -15.18
C ARG A 354 -20.94 -30.36 -13.86
N ASP A 355 -21.89 -30.37 -12.93
CA ASP A 355 -21.73 -29.74 -11.60
C ASP A 355 -21.11 -30.70 -10.58
N SER A 356 -21.19 -32.01 -10.84
CA SER A 356 -20.49 -33.05 -10.06
C SER A 356 -18.97 -32.99 -10.18
N LEU A 357 -18.46 -32.27 -11.19
CA LEU A 357 -17.03 -32.15 -11.48
C LEU A 357 -16.26 -31.57 -10.29
N ARG A 358 -15.23 -32.30 -9.88
CA ARG A 358 -14.24 -31.89 -8.88
C ARG A 358 -12.86 -32.11 -9.46
N LEU A 359 -12.00 -31.11 -9.31
CA LEU A 359 -10.59 -31.18 -9.67
C LEU A 359 -9.78 -31.33 -8.39
N ASP A 360 -8.91 -32.31 -8.37
CA ASP A 360 -7.92 -32.55 -7.33
C ASP A 360 -6.53 -32.40 -7.93
N GLN A 361 -5.67 -31.67 -7.23
CA GLN A 361 -4.28 -31.44 -7.62
C GLN A 361 -3.37 -31.94 -6.48
N LEU A 362 -2.63 -33.02 -6.74
CA LEU A 362 -1.74 -33.62 -5.73
C LEU A 362 -0.37 -32.92 -5.69
N ASP A 363 0.10 -32.44 -6.84
CA ASP A 363 1.30 -31.64 -6.99
C ASP A 363 1.17 -30.66 -8.18
N ALA A 364 2.23 -29.93 -8.51
CA ALA A 364 2.22 -28.93 -9.59
C ALA A 364 1.86 -29.48 -10.98
N SER A 365 1.85 -30.81 -11.18
CA SER A 365 1.67 -31.47 -12.48
C SER A 365 0.67 -32.64 -12.49
N ASP A 366 0.31 -33.22 -11.35
CA ASP A 366 -0.67 -34.32 -11.26
C ASP A 366 -2.08 -33.77 -10.99
N TYR A 367 -2.89 -33.79 -12.05
CA TYR A 367 -4.28 -33.36 -12.06
C TYR A 367 -5.21 -34.56 -12.23
N SER A 368 -6.17 -34.69 -11.31
CA SER A 368 -7.24 -35.67 -11.42
C SER A 368 -8.60 -35.00 -11.30
N ALA A 369 -9.60 -35.58 -11.96
CA ALA A 369 -10.96 -35.07 -11.93
C ALA A 369 -11.95 -36.22 -11.68
N THR A 370 -12.98 -35.95 -10.90
CA THR A 370 -14.10 -36.88 -10.69
C THR A 370 -15.34 -36.35 -11.41
N VAL A 371 -16.10 -37.24 -12.09
CA VAL A 371 -17.39 -36.93 -12.70
C VAL A 371 -18.40 -38.06 -12.50
N LEU A 372 -19.66 -37.71 -12.20
CA LEU A 372 -20.77 -38.66 -12.14
C LEU A 372 -21.41 -38.82 -13.53
N GLY A 373 -21.62 -40.07 -13.93
CA GLY A 373 -22.35 -40.43 -15.15
C GLY A 373 -23.40 -41.48 -14.87
N ARG A 374 -24.60 -41.33 -15.41
CA ARG A 374 -25.65 -42.36 -15.42
C ARG A 374 -25.69 -43.01 -16.80
N LEU A 375 -25.58 -44.33 -16.83
CA LEU A 375 -25.68 -45.14 -18.04
C LEU A 375 -27.00 -45.89 -18.02
N ASP A 376 -27.78 -45.73 -19.08
CA ASP A 376 -28.92 -46.61 -19.40
C ASP A 376 -28.45 -47.61 -20.46
N TYR A 377 -28.66 -48.89 -20.22
CA TYR A 377 -28.14 -49.96 -21.05
C TYR A 377 -29.10 -51.12 -21.16
N GLU A 378 -28.82 -52.02 -22.10
CA GLU A 378 -29.40 -53.38 -22.13
C GLU A 378 -28.25 -54.37 -22.17
N GLU A 379 -28.26 -55.39 -21.30
CA GLU A 379 -27.21 -56.39 -21.31
C GLU A 379 -27.65 -57.80 -20.88
N ALA A 380 -26.91 -58.80 -21.33
CA ALA A 380 -26.94 -60.16 -20.82
C ALA A 380 -25.59 -60.87 -21.04
N TYR A 381 -25.30 -61.83 -20.17
CA TYR A 381 -24.18 -62.76 -20.29
C TYR A 381 -24.70 -64.17 -20.53
N TYR A 382 -23.97 -64.97 -21.31
CA TYR A 382 -24.29 -66.38 -21.51
C TYR A 382 -23.03 -67.19 -21.80
N TYR A 383 -23.08 -68.48 -21.52
CA TYR A 383 -22.01 -69.40 -21.89
C TYR A 383 -22.43 -70.20 -23.12
N GLY A 384 -21.54 -70.30 -24.11
CA GLY A 384 -21.83 -71.02 -25.36
C GLY A 384 -22.10 -72.51 -25.13
N ALA A 385 -21.57 -73.07 -24.04
CA ALA A 385 -21.83 -74.45 -23.60
C ALA A 385 -23.31 -74.80 -23.35
N PHE A 386 -24.20 -73.82 -23.13
CA PHE A 386 -25.58 -74.08 -22.70
C PHE A 386 -26.66 -73.98 -23.80
N ASP A 387 -26.30 -73.81 -25.08
CA ASP A 387 -27.24 -73.65 -26.22
C ASP A 387 -28.46 -72.75 -25.92
N PHE A 388 -28.22 -71.72 -25.10
CA PHE A 388 -29.22 -70.78 -24.64
C PHE A 388 -28.64 -69.38 -24.75
N ARG A 389 -29.33 -68.55 -25.52
CA ARG A 389 -29.00 -67.14 -25.69
C ARG A 389 -30.10 -66.29 -25.05
N PRO A 390 -29.81 -65.63 -23.92
CA PRO A 390 -30.80 -64.78 -23.24
C PRO A 390 -31.07 -63.50 -24.03
N ASP A 391 -32.27 -62.95 -23.82
CA ASP A 391 -32.58 -61.58 -24.23
C ASP A 391 -31.91 -60.58 -23.27
N PRO A 392 -31.27 -59.51 -23.78
CA PRO A 392 -30.70 -58.45 -22.95
C PRO A 392 -31.75 -57.77 -22.06
N VAL A 393 -31.39 -57.51 -20.81
CA VAL A 393 -32.27 -56.85 -19.84
C VAL A 393 -31.87 -55.38 -19.72
N ALA A 394 -32.87 -54.49 -19.73
CA ALA A 394 -32.66 -53.07 -19.54
C ALA A 394 -32.23 -52.76 -18.09
N GLY A 395 -31.21 -51.92 -17.95
CA GLY A 395 -30.66 -51.47 -16.69
C GLY A 395 -30.29 -50.00 -16.72
N SER A 396 -30.11 -49.43 -15.53
CA SER A 396 -29.59 -48.08 -15.33
C SER A 396 -28.66 -48.09 -14.13
N GLN A 397 -27.47 -47.51 -14.27
CA GLN A 397 -26.51 -47.38 -13.17
C GLN A 397 -25.87 -46.00 -13.15
N THR A 398 -25.67 -45.45 -11.96
CA THR A 398 -24.86 -44.24 -11.76
C THR A 398 -23.45 -44.65 -11.37
N ILE A 399 -22.47 -44.15 -12.11
CA ILE A 399 -21.06 -44.46 -11.96
C ILE A 399 -20.29 -43.17 -11.67
N SER A 400 -19.38 -43.24 -10.70
CA SER A 400 -18.37 -42.21 -10.49
C SER A 400 -17.12 -42.59 -11.27
N TYR A 401 -16.68 -41.71 -12.16
CA TYR A 401 -15.44 -41.87 -12.93
C TYR A 401 -14.37 -40.95 -12.35
N ARG A 402 -13.17 -41.49 -12.14
CA ARG A 402 -11.97 -40.67 -11.90
C ARG A 402 -11.05 -40.72 -13.09
N LEU A 403 -10.66 -39.54 -13.53
CA LEU A 403 -9.83 -39.31 -14.69
C LEU A 403 -8.54 -38.61 -14.24
N ARG A 404 -7.42 -38.99 -14.82
CA ARG A 404 -6.14 -38.29 -14.68
C ARG A 404 -5.83 -37.57 -15.98
N TYR A 405 -5.27 -36.38 -15.88
CA TYR A 405 -4.75 -35.67 -17.04
C TYR A 405 -3.36 -36.21 -17.38
N ASP A 406 -3.21 -36.75 -18.58
CA ASP A 406 -1.95 -37.32 -19.08
C ASP A 406 -1.75 -36.96 -20.55
N ASN A 407 -0.58 -36.39 -20.87
CA ASN A 407 -0.15 -36.07 -22.24
C ASN A 407 -1.22 -35.36 -23.10
N GLY A 408 -1.89 -34.35 -22.53
CA GLY A 408 -2.89 -33.57 -23.25
C GLY A 408 -4.31 -34.15 -23.25
N LYS A 409 -4.55 -35.26 -22.54
CA LYS A 409 -5.82 -35.99 -22.56
C LYS A 409 -6.27 -36.37 -21.15
N TRP A 410 -7.58 -36.45 -20.97
CA TRP A 410 -8.18 -37.07 -19.79
C TRP A 410 -8.34 -38.57 -20.00
N ILE A 411 -7.88 -39.35 -19.02
CA ILE A 411 -7.85 -40.81 -19.06
C ILE A 411 -8.49 -41.36 -17.79
N VAL A 412 -9.50 -42.20 -17.92
CA VAL A 412 -10.15 -42.91 -16.81
C VAL A 412 -9.18 -43.92 -16.21
N TYR A 413 -8.96 -43.85 -14.90
CA TYR A 413 -8.11 -44.79 -14.17
C TYR A 413 -8.85 -45.52 -13.04
N GLU A 414 -10.02 -45.02 -12.63
CA GLU A 414 -10.86 -45.64 -11.62
C GLU A 414 -12.34 -45.35 -11.93
N TRP A 415 -13.21 -46.32 -11.65
CA TRP A 415 -14.65 -46.17 -11.72
C TRP A 415 -15.32 -47.01 -10.64
N SER A 416 -16.42 -46.50 -10.07
CA SER A 416 -17.15 -47.20 -9.02
C SER A 416 -18.65 -46.92 -9.11
N ASP A 417 -19.47 -47.88 -8.69
CA ASP A 417 -20.90 -47.66 -8.50
C ASP A 417 -21.13 -46.51 -7.51
N ALA A 418 -21.90 -45.52 -7.92
CA ALA A 418 -22.28 -44.37 -7.10
C ALA A 418 -23.66 -44.54 -6.45
N GLY A 419 -24.31 -45.70 -6.63
CA GLY A 419 -25.58 -46.07 -6.03
C GLY A 419 -26.68 -45.07 -6.38
N SER A 420 -27.36 -44.57 -5.36
CA SER A 420 -28.49 -43.63 -5.48
C SER A 420 -28.07 -42.16 -5.65
N ALA A 421 -26.82 -41.88 -6.04
CA ALA A 421 -26.37 -40.52 -6.33
C ALA A 421 -27.26 -39.86 -7.38
N VAL A 422 -27.75 -38.66 -7.06
CA VAL A 422 -28.65 -37.88 -7.92
C VAL A 422 -27.83 -36.89 -8.73
N LEU A 423 -27.98 -36.92 -10.05
CA LEU A 423 -27.37 -35.95 -10.95
C LEU A 423 -28.06 -34.58 -10.82
N SER A 424 -27.30 -33.50 -10.95
CA SER A 424 -27.82 -32.14 -11.06
C SER A 424 -28.62 -31.92 -12.36
N SER A 425 -29.18 -30.72 -12.54
CA SER A 425 -29.85 -30.34 -13.79
C SER A 425 -28.88 -29.98 -14.92
N ASN A 426 -27.61 -29.65 -14.62
CA ASN A 426 -26.60 -29.28 -15.61
C ASN A 426 -25.88 -30.53 -16.12
N VAL A 427 -26.49 -31.20 -17.10
CA VAL A 427 -26.00 -32.47 -17.63
C VAL A 427 -25.65 -32.39 -19.11
N LYS A 428 -24.73 -33.24 -19.56
CA LYS A 428 -24.49 -33.55 -20.98
C LYS A 428 -24.98 -34.95 -21.27
N SER A 429 -25.82 -35.10 -22.29
CA SER A 429 -26.43 -36.37 -22.69
C SER A 429 -25.87 -36.87 -24.01
N TYR A 430 -25.72 -38.19 -24.12
CA TYR A 430 -25.30 -38.91 -25.31
C TYR A 430 -26.28 -40.04 -25.59
N GLU A 431 -26.65 -40.20 -26.86
CA GLU A 431 -27.46 -41.33 -27.33
C GLU A 431 -26.53 -42.41 -27.91
N GLY A 432 -26.84 -43.68 -27.65
CA GLY A 432 -25.97 -44.84 -27.93
C GLY A 432 -26.31 -45.70 -29.15
#